data_AF-A0A956B532-F1
#
_entry.id   AF-A0A956B532-F1
#
_cell.length_a   1.000
_cell.length_b   1.000
_cell.length_c   1.000
_cell.angle_alpha   90.00
_cell.angle_beta   90.00
_cell.angle_gamma   90.00
#
_symmetry.space_group_name_H-M   'P 1'
#
loop_
_entity.id
_entity.type
_entity.pdbx_description
1 polymer ?
#
loop_
_entity_poly.entity_id
_entity_poly.type
_entity_poly.pdbx_seq_one_letter_code
_entity_poly.pdbx_strand_id
1 'polypeptide(L)'
;MTSSVEYINAPALFRHTKRDDWGMGLVVSEGPRRRRFEFQDGHKRTIARGYYHLLERVPATTPEIRRTLQTLMNEQRERVGAPPARRRVRVDADAQVAEQVGALSDAFPTLFEDPRWLEQVRGDDAKRPLKRHRGPALAEAKVQLSQEALQRAIDAGGTAAVEALVSVLGGTDLATLKTDVKPLQAMAPAHHADVARALLGLLYEGGPLNIRLDEFRTALVRAGVKPTWSMVTVPMGLARPHELVVVRPGVLRKQAKKLGLPFTLPPQPEGRAYLEAQDLLHLLRRTLEAAGRRPKDLVDVLDFAARSLAA
;
A
#
# COMPACT_ATOMS: atom_id res chain seq x y z
N MET A 1 -12.83 18.90 -46.40
CA MET A 1 -13.03 19.90 -45.33
C MET A 1 -13.35 19.17 -44.05
N THR A 2 -12.42 19.29 -43.12
CA THR A 2 -12.27 18.57 -41.85
C THR A 2 -13.04 19.28 -40.75
N SER A 3 -13.93 18.56 -40.08
CA SER A 3 -14.45 18.79 -38.72
C SER A 3 -15.28 17.54 -38.40
N SER A 4 -15.12 16.82 -37.29
CA SER A 4 -14.68 17.26 -35.97
C SER A 4 -13.97 16.09 -35.27
N VAL A 5 -12.72 16.31 -34.89
CA VAL A 5 -12.05 15.54 -33.84
C VAL A 5 -12.46 16.21 -32.54
N GLU A 6 -13.44 15.66 -31.82
CA GLU A 6 -13.71 16.12 -30.45
C GLU A 6 -14.48 15.08 -29.62
N TYR A 7 -13.92 14.80 -28.43
CA TYR A 7 -14.47 14.10 -27.26
C TYR A 7 -14.69 12.57 -27.28
N ILE A 8 -13.59 11.80 -27.16
CA ILE A 8 -13.61 10.55 -26.37
C ILE A 8 -12.35 10.49 -25.51
N ASN A 9 -12.30 11.26 -24.42
CA ASN A 9 -11.27 11.12 -23.37
C ASN A 9 -11.89 10.94 -21.97
N ALA A 10 -13.10 10.40 -21.91
CA ALA A 10 -13.71 9.93 -20.67
C ALA A 10 -13.98 8.43 -20.80
N PRO A 11 -13.58 7.60 -19.81
CA PRO A 11 -13.89 6.17 -19.83
C PRO A 11 -15.41 6.00 -19.85
N ALA A 12 -15.90 5.25 -20.83
CA ALA A 12 -17.33 5.04 -21.05
C ALA A 12 -17.65 3.55 -21.01
N LEU A 13 -18.83 3.22 -20.47
CA LEU A 13 -19.36 1.87 -20.47
C LEU A 13 -20.18 1.62 -21.75
N PHE A 14 -20.19 0.37 -22.18
CA PHE A 14 -20.91 -0.08 -23.36
C PHE A 14 -21.75 -1.31 -23.02
N ARG A 15 -22.95 -1.42 -23.57
CA ARG A 15 -23.80 -2.61 -23.47
C ARG A 15 -23.98 -3.24 -24.85
N HIS A 16 -23.99 -4.57 -24.93
CA HIS A 16 -24.25 -5.27 -26.19
C HIS A 16 -25.75 -5.49 -26.41
N THR A 17 -26.31 -4.92 -27.47
CA THR A 17 -27.76 -4.87 -27.76
C THR A 17 -28.44 -6.23 -27.95
N LYS A 18 -27.69 -7.29 -28.24
CA LYS A 18 -28.22 -8.65 -28.46
C LYS A 18 -27.79 -9.66 -27.39
N ARG A 19 -27.01 -9.23 -26.41
CA ARG A 19 -26.36 -10.12 -25.42
C ARG A 19 -26.41 -9.43 -24.06
N ASP A 20 -27.61 -9.38 -23.50
CA ASP A 20 -27.87 -8.73 -22.21
C ASP A 20 -27.17 -9.47 -21.05
N ASP A 21 -26.89 -10.77 -21.23
CA ASP A 21 -26.15 -11.62 -20.31
C ASP A 21 -24.71 -11.16 -20.05
N TRP A 22 -24.12 -10.33 -20.92
CA TRP A 22 -22.76 -9.83 -20.74
C TRP A 22 -22.69 -8.64 -19.78
N GLY A 23 -23.81 -7.96 -19.52
CA GLY A 23 -23.83 -6.72 -18.75
C GLY A 23 -23.10 -5.56 -19.42
N MET A 24 -22.58 -4.63 -18.62
CA MET A 24 -21.81 -3.46 -19.09
C MET A 24 -20.34 -3.79 -19.27
N GLY A 25 -19.69 -3.17 -20.26
CA GLY A 25 -18.28 -3.37 -20.54
C GLY A 25 -17.49 -2.09 -20.77
N LEU A 26 -16.22 -2.12 -20.37
CA LEU A 26 -15.26 -1.04 -20.53
C LEU A 26 -14.33 -1.33 -21.72
N VAL A 27 -13.99 -0.31 -22.51
CA VAL A 27 -12.98 -0.46 -23.56
C VAL A 27 -11.61 -0.63 -22.91
N VAL A 28 -10.97 -1.78 -23.15
CA VAL A 28 -9.63 -2.13 -22.66
C VAL A 28 -8.56 -1.65 -23.64
N SER A 29 -8.82 -1.78 -24.95
CA SER A 29 -7.92 -1.32 -25.99
C SER A 29 -8.66 -1.08 -27.31
N GLU A 30 -8.15 -0.15 -28.10
CA GLU A 30 -8.68 0.18 -29.42
C GLU A 30 -7.58 0.08 -30.46
N GLY A 31 -7.82 -0.71 -31.50
CA GLY A 31 -6.97 -0.79 -32.68
C GLY A 31 -7.73 -0.35 -33.93
N PRO A 32 -7.06 -0.21 -35.09
CA PRO A 32 -7.65 0.40 -36.29
C PRO A 32 -8.85 -0.37 -36.86
N ARG A 33 -8.99 -1.67 -36.56
CA ARG A 33 -10.06 -2.54 -37.08
C ARG A 33 -10.94 -3.17 -36.01
N ARG A 34 -10.56 -3.11 -34.74
CA ARG A 34 -11.20 -3.85 -33.64
C ARG A 34 -11.05 -3.12 -32.30
N ARG A 35 -12.03 -3.26 -31.42
CA ARG A 35 -11.98 -2.84 -30.01
C ARG A 35 -12.05 -4.05 -29.12
N ARG A 36 -11.29 -4.05 -28.03
CA ARG A 36 -11.38 -5.06 -26.97
C ARG A 36 -12.10 -4.47 -25.77
N PHE A 37 -13.08 -5.20 -25.27
CA PHE A 37 -13.89 -4.85 -24.12
C PHE A 37 -13.71 -5.88 -23.02
N GLU A 38 -13.90 -5.44 -21.79
CA GLU A 38 -14.03 -6.28 -20.58
C GLU A 38 -15.40 -6.00 -19.98
N PHE A 39 -16.21 -7.05 -19.91
CA PHE A 39 -17.62 -6.99 -19.51
C PHE A 39 -17.79 -7.44 -18.05
N GLN A 40 -18.91 -7.07 -17.42
CA GLN A 40 -19.26 -7.43 -16.04
C GLN A 40 -19.34 -8.94 -15.77
N ASP A 41 -19.57 -9.74 -16.82
CA ASP A 41 -19.50 -11.19 -16.76
C ASP A 41 -18.06 -11.74 -16.60
N GLY A 42 -17.06 -10.85 -16.54
CA GLY A 42 -15.65 -11.17 -16.36
C GLY A 42 -14.92 -11.56 -17.66
N HIS A 43 -15.61 -11.63 -18.79
CA HIS A 43 -15.04 -12.06 -20.06
C HIS A 43 -14.58 -10.90 -20.95
N LYS A 44 -13.44 -11.09 -21.61
CA LYS A 44 -12.90 -10.14 -22.60
C LYS A 44 -13.35 -10.52 -24.00
N ARG A 45 -13.88 -9.55 -24.73
CA ARG A 45 -14.37 -9.78 -26.10
C ARG A 45 -13.79 -8.75 -27.05
N THR A 46 -13.38 -9.22 -28.22
CA THR A 46 -12.87 -8.35 -29.29
C THR A 46 -13.95 -8.19 -30.34
N ILE A 47 -14.46 -6.98 -30.50
CA ILE A 47 -15.51 -6.65 -31.46
C ILE A 47 -14.86 -5.95 -32.65
N ALA A 48 -15.15 -6.41 -33.87
CA ALA A 48 -14.65 -5.76 -35.08
C ALA A 48 -15.49 -4.52 -35.42
N ARG A 49 -14.88 -3.54 -36.10
CA ARG A 49 -15.50 -2.23 -36.39
C ARG A 49 -16.86 -2.33 -37.09
N GLY A 50 -17.06 -3.32 -37.97
CA GLY A 50 -18.34 -3.57 -38.65
C GLY A 50 -19.49 -3.92 -37.70
N TYR A 51 -19.20 -4.34 -36.46
CA TYR A 51 -20.18 -4.76 -35.46
C TYR A 51 -20.36 -3.74 -34.32
N TYR A 52 -19.80 -2.52 -34.42
CA TYR A 52 -19.96 -1.51 -33.37
C TYR A 52 -21.39 -1.01 -33.22
N HIS A 53 -22.23 -1.15 -34.26
CA HIS A 53 -23.67 -0.86 -34.18
C HIS A 53 -24.40 -1.74 -33.17
N LEU A 54 -23.80 -2.86 -32.72
CA LEU A 54 -24.34 -3.71 -31.66
C LEU A 54 -23.97 -3.24 -30.25
N LEU A 55 -23.16 -2.19 -30.12
CA LEU A 55 -22.67 -1.66 -28.84
C LEU A 55 -23.29 -0.29 -28.57
N GLU A 56 -24.05 -0.20 -27.49
CA GLU A 56 -24.68 1.04 -27.04
C GLU A 56 -23.84 1.67 -25.93
N ARG A 57 -23.48 2.96 -26.08
CA ARG A 57 -22.74 3.70 -25.06
C ARG A 57 -23.68 4.06 -23.91
N VAL A 58 -23.28 3.70 -22.70
CA VAL A 58 -24.02 4.03 -21.46
C VAL A 58 -23.32 5.20 -20.77
N PRO A 59 -23.97 6.37 -20.66
CA PRO A 59 -23.39 7.52 -19.96
C PRO A 59 -23.40 7.30 -18.43
N ALA A 60 -22.35 7.73 -17.75
CA ALA A 60 -22.17 7.53 -16.30
C ALA A 60 -22.97 8.54 -15.46
N THR A 61 -24.29 8.57 -15.64
CA THR A 61 -25.19 9.57 -15.03
C THR A 61 -25.68 9.16 -13.65
N THR A 62 -25.82 7.86 -13.37
CA THR A 62 -26.30 7.35 -12.08
C THR A 62 -25.16 6.88 -11.15
N PRO A 63 -25.32 6.92 -9.81
CA PRO A 63 -24.37 6.36 -8.86
C PRO A 63 -23.97 4.89 -9.13
N GLU A 64 -24.92 4.05 -9.55
CA GLU A 64 -24.72 2.61 -9.80
C GLU A 64 -23.82 2.37 -11.02
N ILE A 65 -24.03 3.14 -12.09
CA ILE A 65 -23.20 3.11 -13.30
C ILE A 65 -21.79 3.63 -12.99
N ARG A 66 -21.66 4.67 -12.14
CA ARG A 66 -20.35 5.16 -11.67
C ARG A 66 -19.61 4.12 -10.84
N ARG A 67 -20.30 3.39 -9.96
CA ARG A 67 -19.70 2.27 -9.20
C ARG A 67 -19.22 1.17 -10.13
N THR A 68 -20.04 0.78 -11.12
CA THR A 68 -19.66 -0.24 -12.11
C THR A 68 -18.43 0.16 -12.91
N LEU A 69 -18.39 1.41 -13.39
CA LEU A 69 -17.26 1.97 -14.10
C LEU A 69 -16.00 1.92 -13.24
N GLN A 70 -16.12 2.30 -11.97
CA GLN A 70 -15.02 2.27 -11.02
C GLN A 70 -14.52 0.84 -10.77
N THR A 71 -15.41 -0.14 -10.61
CA THR A 71 -15.05 -1.56 -10.42
C THR A 71 -14.27 -2.11 -11.61
N LEU A 72 -14.79 -1.97 -12.83
CA LEU A 72 -14.11 -2.47 -14.04
C LEU A 72 -12.77 -1.77 -14.29
N MET A 73 -12.68 -0.47 -14.00
CA MET A 73 -11.41 0.26 -14.06
C MET A 73 -10.41 -0.24 -13.01
N ASN A 74 -10.87 -0.59 -11.80
CA ASN A 74 -10.03 -1.14 -10.75
C ASN A 74 -9.52 -2.54 -11.12
N GLU A 75 -10.38 -3.42 -11.65
CA GLU A 75 -9.99 -4.75 -12.12
C GLU A 75 -8.97 -4.68 -13.28
N GLN A 76 -9.14 -3.71 -14.20
CA GLN A 76 -8.13 -3.45 -15.22
C GLN A 76 -6.81 -2.97 -14.61
N ARG A 77 -6.86 -2.11 -13.59
CA ARG A 77 -5.65 -1.57 -12.92
C ARG A 77 -4.93 -2.62 -12.09
N GLU A 78 -5.64 -3.51 -11.41
CA GLU A 78 -5.07 -4.66 -10.71
C GLU A 78 -4.39 -5.63 -11.70
N ARG A 79 -4.94 -5.81 -12.90
CA ARG A 79 -4.36 -6.68 -13.94
C ARG A 79 -3.26 -6.04 -14.78
N VAL A 80 -3.28 -4.72 -14.96
CA VAL A 80 -2.17 -3.95 -15.58
C VAL A 80 -1.05 -3.72 -14.56
N GLY A 81 -1.39 -3.69 -13.26
CA GLY A 81 -0.46 -3.71 -12.14
C GLY A 81 0.12 -5.10 -11.84
N ALA A 82 -0.56 -6.18 -12.24
CA ALA A 82 0.05 -7.51 -12.26
C ALA A 82 1.21 -7.49 -13.27
N PRO A 83 2.47 -7.63 -12.82
CA PRO A 83 3.57 -7.66 -13.76
C PRO A 83 3.35 -8.84 -14.70
N PRO A 84 3.68 -8.71 -16.01
CA PRO A 84 3.83 -9.91 -16.83
C PRO A 84 4.77 -10.84 -16.09
N ALA A 85 4.49 -12.15 -16.06
CA ALA A 85 5.35 -13.13 -15.39
C ALA A 85 6.79 -13.01 -15.93
N ARG A 86 7.59 -12.14 -15.31
CA ARG A 86 9.00 -11.91 -15.65
C ARG A 86 9.76 -13.06 -15.04
N ARG A 87 9.85 -14.14 -15.81
CA ARG A 87 10.53 -15.40 -15.46
C ARG A 87 12.07 -15.27 -15.39
N ARG A 88 12.66 -14.14 -14.97
CA ARG A 88 14.13 -13.96 -15.03
C ARG A 88 14.86 -13.25 -13.88
N VAL A 89 14.24 -12.92 -12.74
CA VAL A 89 14.97 -12.28 -11.62
C VAL A 89 15.03 -13.14 -10.34
N ARG A 90 14.36 -14.30 -10.30
CA ARG A 90 14.35 -15.16 -9.09
C ARG A 90 15.72 -15.75 -8.74
N VAL A 91 16.50 -16.15 -9.74
CA VAL A 91 17.76 -16.88 -9.50
C VAL A 91 18.80 -16.02 -8.77
N ASP A 92 18.78 -14.70 -8.97
CA ASP A 92 19.70 -13.78 -8.26
C ASP A 92 19.13 -13.39 -6.88
N ALA A 93 17.83 -13.11 -6.78
CA ALA A 93 17.21 -12.71 -5.51
C ALA A 93 17.43 -13.74 -4.38
N ASP A 94 17.31 -15.04 -4.68
CA ASP A 94 17.52 -16.08 -3.67
C ASP A 94 18.98 -16.13 -3.20
N ALA A 95 19.94 -15.97 -4.11
CA ALA A 95 21.37 -15.91 -3.78
C ALA A 95 21.73 -14.65 -2.97
N GLN A 96 21.20 -13.49 -3.34
CA GLN A 96 21.41 -12.23 -2.61
C GLN A 96 20.81 -12.29 -1.21
N VAL A 97 19.62 -12.89 -1.05
CA VAL A 97 19.02 -13.06 0.28
C VAL A 97 19.82 -14.07 1.10
N ALA A 98 20.34 -15.16 0.51
CA ALA A 98 21.21 -16.10 1.21
C ALA A 98 22.50 -15.41 1.71
N GLU A 99 23.11 -14.53 0.91
CA GLU A 99 24.25 -13.70 1.33
C GLU A 99 23.88 -12.80 2.52
N GLN A 100 22.72 -12.12 2.46
CA GLN A 100 22.22 -11.27 3.55
C GLN A 100 21.93 -12.04 4.84
N VAL A 101 21.40 -13.27 4.73
CA VAL A 101 21.22 -14.18 5.85
C VAL A 101 22.59 -14.57 6.44
N GLY A 102 23.57 -14.89 5.58
CA GLY A 102 24.94 -15.18 5.99
C GLY A 102 25.58 -14.02 6.77
N ALA A 103 25.46 -12.80 6.27
CA ALA A 103 26.01 -11.59 6.91
C ALA A 103 25.46 -11.34 8.33
N LEU A 104 24.25 -11.80 8.63
CA LEU A 104 23.64 -11.67 9.95
C LEU A 104 23.79 -12.92 10.82
N SER A 105 24.32 -14.02 10.29
CA SER A 105 24.36 -15.32 11.00
C SER A 105 25.30 -15.31 12.21
N ASP A 106 26.37 -14.51 12.19
CA ASP A 106 27.28 -14.38 13.35
C ASP A 106 26.62 -13.68 14.54
N ALA A 107 25.78 -12.68 14.26
CA ALA A 107 25.06 -11.92 15.29
C ALA A 107 23.77 -12.62 15.72
N PHE A 108 23.06 -13.25 14.79
CA PHE A 108 21.75 -13.86 14.97
C PHE A 108 21.63 -15.20 14.19
N PRO A 109 22.20 -16.31 14.71
CA PRO A 109 22.20 -17.62 14.03
C PRO A 109 20.83 -18.11 13.53
N THR A 110 19.77 -17.92 14.31
CA THR A 110 18.39 -18.30 13.95
C THR A 110 17.56 -17.11 13.47
N LEU A 111 18.17 -15.94 13.27
CA LEU A 111 17.53 -14.68 12.89
C LEU A 111 16.34 -14.34 13.79
N PHE A 112 15.11 -14.45 13.27
CA PHE A 112 13.89 -13.97 13.92
C PHE A 112 13.52 -14.77 15.18
N GLU A 113 14.03 -16.00 15.30
CA GLU A 113 13.85 -16.86 16.46
C GLU A 113 15.04 -16.75 17.44
N ASP A 114 16.06 -15.96 17.11
CA ASP A 114 17.23 -15.82 17.97
C ASP A 114 16.87 -15.01 19.22
N PRO A 115 17.22 -15.49 20.43
CA PRO A 115 16.95 -14.74 21.66
C PRO A 115 17.48 -13.31 21.64
N ARG A 116 18.62 -13.06 20.99
CA ARG A 116 19.17 -11.70 20.82
C ARG A 116 18.35 -10.87 19.86
N TRP A 117 17.75 -11.46 18.83
CA TRP A 117 16.82 -10.74 17.94
C TRP A 117 15.56 -10.34 18.71
N LEU A 118 14.98 -11.29 19.44
CA LEU A 118 13.81 -11.07 20.26
C LEU A 118 14.05 -9.99 21.31
N GLU A 119 15.19 -10.02 22.00
CA GLU A 119 15.54 -8.99 22.98
C GLU A 119 15.91 -7.64 22.34
N GLN A 120 16.81 -7.62 21.35
CA GLN A 120 17.40 -6.35 20.85
C GLN A 120 16.57 -5.65 19.78
N VAL A 121 15.78 -6.41 19.02
CA VAL A 121 14.92 -5.91 17.93
C VAL A 121 13.47 -5.85 18.38
N ARG A 122 12.93 -6.95 18.90
CA ARG A 122 11.54 -6.95 19.36
C ARG A 122 11.40 -6.31 20.74
N GLY A 123 12.40 -6.42 21.60
CA GLY A 123 12.26 -6.01 23.00
C GLY A 123 11.40 -6.97 23.82
N ASP A 124 11.26 -8.22 23.35
CA ASP A 124 10.60 -9.26 24.11
C ASP A 124 11.42 -9.52 25.38
N ASP A 125 10.75 -9.59 26.54
CA ASP A 125 11.35 -9.73 27.88
C ASP A 125 12.32 -8.60 28.34
N ALA A 126 12.39 -7.49 27.59
CA ALA A 126 13.21 -6.36 27.98
C ALA A 126 12.64 -5.64 29.21
N LYS A 127 13.42 -5.57 30.31
CA LYS A 127 13.05 -4.86 31.56
C LYS A 127 12.67 -3.39 31.34
N ARG A 128 13.26 -2.75 30.32
CA ARG A 128 12.97 -1.37 29.95
C ARG A 128 12.78 -1.29 28.43
N PRO A 129 11.57 -0.97 27.94
CA PRO A 129 11.33 -0.81 26.52
C PRO A 129 12.07 0.41 25.99
N LEU A 130 12.70 0.27 24.82
CA LEU A 130 13.41 1.33 24.11
C LEU A 130 12.68 1.61 22.79
N LYS A 131 12.82 2.82 22.23
CA LYS A 131 12.13 3.21 20.98
C LYS A 131 12.47 2.33 19.77
N ARG A 132 13.64 1.70 19.77
CA ARG A 132 14.05 0.74 18.73
C ARG A 132 13.34 -0.61 18.83
N HIS A 133 12.74 -0.93 19.99
CA HIS A 133 12.04 -2.19 20.19
C HIS A 133 10.69 -2.16 19.48
N ARG A 134 10.41 -3.18 18.66
CA ARG A 134 9.16 -3.25 17.89
C ARG A 134 7.97 -3.72 18.72
N GLY A 135 8.17 -4.65 19.64
CA GLY A 135 7.13 -5.24 20.48
C GLY A 135 6.28 -4.19 21.20
N PRO A 136 6.87 -3.26 21.97
CA PRO A 136 6.13 -2.20 22.64
C PRO A 136 5.34 -1.30 21.68
N ALA A 137 5.97 -0.87 20.56
CA ALA A 137 5.32 -0.01 19.58
C ALA A 137 4.16 -0.72 18.85
N LEU A 138 4.31 -2.01 18.56
CA LEU A 138 3.25 -2.86 17.99
C LEU A 138 2.09 -3.03 18.95
N ALA A 139 2.37 -3.31 20.23
CA ALA A 139 1.36 -3.46 21.26
C ALA A 139 0.57 -2.17 21.46
N GLU A 140 1.27 -1.03 21.54
CA GLU A 140 0.66 0.29 21.67
C GLU A 140 -0.23 0.61 20.46
N ALA A 141 0.29 0.44 19.23
CA ALA A 141 -0.48 0.73 18.02
C ALA A 141 -1.72 -0.15 17.87
N LYS A 142 -1.62 -1.45 18.20
CA LYS A 142 -2.77 -2.37 18.17
C LYS A 142 -3.91 -1.94 19.10
N VAL A 143 -3.58 -1.31 20.23
CA VAL A 143 -4.57 -0.83 21.20
C VAL A 143 -5.10 0.55 20.80
N GLN A 144 -4.21 1.51 20.56
CA GLN A 144 -4.62 2.90 20.37
C GLN A 144 -5.18 3.17 18.97
N LEU A 145 -4.73 2.43 17.96
CA LEU A 145 -5.19 2.55 16.59
C LEU A 145 -6.13 1.41 16.20
N SER A 146 -6.74 0.70 17.16
CA SER A 146 -7.76 -0.31 16.83
C SER A 146 -8.96 0.35 16.16
N GLN A 147 -9.72 -0.43 15.39
CA GLN A 147 -10.92 0.07 14.72
C GLN A 147 -11.90 0.68 15.73
N GLU A 148 -12.13 0.01 16.86
CA GLU A 148 -13.03 0.47 17.91
C GLU A 148 -12.52 1.71 18.62
N ALA A 149 -11.21 1.81 18.87
CA ALA A 149 -10.60 2.98 19.51
C ALA A 149 -10.69 4.21 18.61
N LEU A 150 -10.37 4.06 17.32
CA LEU A 150 -10.48 5.11 16.32
C LEU A 150 -11.92 5.56 16.12
N GLN A 151 -12.88 4.63 16.03
CA GLN A 151 -14.30 4.99 15.90
C GLN A 151 -14.78 5.81 17.10
N ARG A 152 -14.51 5.36 18.33
CA ARG A 152 -14.86 6.13 19.54
C ARG A 152 -14.23 7.52 19.55
N ALA A 153 -12.96 7.61 19.15
CA ALA A 153 -12.26 8.88 19.09
C ALA A 153 -12.86 9.82 18.03
N ILE A 154 -13.27 9.29 16.86
CA ILE A 154 -13.95 10.05 15.81
C ILE A 154 -15.32 10.55 16.28
N ASP A 155 -16.09 9.70 16.96
CA ASP A 155 -17.39 10.06 17.52
C ASP A 155 -17.26 11.20 18.57
N ALA A 156 -16.12 11.25 19.27
CA ALA A 156 -15.76 12.32 20.20
C ALA A 156 -15.05 13.53 19.55
N GLY A 157 -15.04 13.65 18.22
CA GLY A 157 -14.49 14.81 17.50
C GLY A 157 -13.06 14.64 16.94
N GLY A 158 -12.46 13.46 17.06
CA GLY A 158 -11.23 13.05 16.38
C GLY A 158 -9.91 13.42 17.07
N THR A 159 -9.91 14.30 18.07
CA THR A 159 -8.68 14.73 18.76
C THR A 159 -7.91 13.55 19.37
N ALA A 160 -8.61 12.65 20.07
CA ALA A 160 -7.96 11.49 20.68
C ALA A 160 -7.32 10.55 19.63
N ALA A 161 -7.84 10.49 18.40
CA ALA A 161 -7.25 9.68 17.34
C ALA A 161 -5.95 10.30 16.80
N VAL A 162 -5.89 11.63 16.71
CA VAL A 162 -4.66 12.36 16.36
C VAL A 162 -3.61 12.21 17.46
N GLU A 163 -4.01 12.32 18.72
CA GLU A 163 -3.14 12.08 19.88
C GLU A 163 -2.60 10.65 19.90
N ALA A 164 -3.43 9.66 19.60
CA ALA A 164 -3.02 8.26 19.45
C ALA A 164 -1.99 8.09 18.32
N LEU A 165 -2.24 8.70 17.15
CA LEU A 165 -1.29 8.70 16.03
C LEU A 165 0.06 9.34 16.43
N VAL A 166 0.02 10.47 17.14
CA VAL A 166 1.20 11.16 17.68
C VAL A 166 1.96 10.27 18.67
N SER A 167 1.24 9.58 19.57
CA SER A 167 1.84 8.67 20.56
C SER A 167 2.57 7.53 19.85
N VAL A 168 1.89 6.84 18.94
CA VAL A 168 2.47 5.72 18.18
C VAL A 168 3.70 6.14 17.37
N LEU A 169 3.65 7.27 16.67
CA LEU A 169 4.81 7.79 15.93
C LEU A 169 5.93 8.22 16.88
N GLY A 170 5.60 8.82 18.02
CA GLY A 170 6.56 9.26 19.03
C GLY A 170 7.22 8.13 19.82
N GLY A 171 6.56 6.98 19.93
CA GLY A 171 6.99 5.80 20.68
C GLY A 171 8.04 4.93 19.98
N THR A 172 8.32 5.18 18.70
CA THR A 172 9.22 4.34 17.87
C THR A 172 10.36 5.15 17.24
N ASP A 173 11.43 4.46 16.82
CA ASP A 173 12.51 5.03 15.99
C ASP A 173 12.26 4.92 14.47
N LEU A 174 11.11 4.36 14.07
CA LEU A 174 10.67 4.30 12.66
C LEU A 174 10.17 5.66 12.13
N ALA A 175 9.95 6.62 13.03
CA ALA A 175 9.53 7.98 12.75
C ALA A 175 10.43 8.98 13.51
N THR A 176 10.52 10.20 13.00
CA THR A 176 11.34 11.27 13.56
C THR A 176 10.45 12.32 14.23
N LEU A 177 10.79 12.70 15.46
CA LEU A 177 10.05 13.71 16.23
C LEU A 177 9.84 15.02 15.44
N LYS A 178 10.88 15.50 14.75
CA LYS A 178 10.87 16.79 14.06
C LYS A 178 9.93 16.83 12.85
N THR A 179 9.95 15.78 12.01
CA THR A 179 9.27 15.79 10.72
C THR A 179 7.95 15.04 10.73
N ASP A 180 7.79 14.07 11.62
CA ASP A 180 6.66 13.14 11.57
C ASP A 180 5.69 13.36 12.74
N VAL A 181 6.18 13.86 13.89
CA VAL A 181 5.38 14.01 15.12
C VAL A 181 4.97 15.45 15.38
N LYS A 182 5.94 16.38 15.46
CA LYS A 182 5.67 17.80 15.75
C LYS A 182 4.64 18.45 14.82
N PRO A 183 4.64 18.17 13.50
CA PRO A 183 3.62 18.73 12.61
C PRO A 183 2.20 18.28 12.96
N LEU A 184 2.02 17.04 13.41
CA LEU A 184 0.71 16.53 13.85
C LEU A 184 0.31 17.13 15.20
N GLN A 185 1.26 17.33 16.12
CA GLN A 185 1.01 18.01 17.40
C GLN A 185 0.59 19.47 17.23
N ALA A 186 1.11 20.14 16.20
CA ALA A 186 0.80 21.53 15.87
C ALA A 186 -0.44 21.66 14.96
N MET A 187 -1.08 20.55 14.59
CA MET A 187 -2.25 20.55 13.72
C MET A 187 -3.44 21.24 14.40
N ALA A 188 -4.18 22.06 13.66
CA ALA A 188 -5.32 22.75 14.22
C ALA A 188 -6.47 21.76 14.55
N PRO A 189 -7.15 21.90 15.70
CA PRO A 189 -8.23 21.00 16.10
C PRO A 189 -9.37 20.85 15.07
N ALA A 190 -9.60 21.90 14.27
CA ALA A 190 -10.60 21.88 13.20
C ALA A 190 -10.37 20.77 12.15
N HIS A 191 -9.15 20.26 12.01
CA HIS A 191 -8.81 19.19 11.06
C HIS A 191 -8.76 17.79 11.69
N HIS A 192 -8.87 17.68 13.03
CA HIS A 192 -8.68 16.41 13.73
C HIS A 192 -9.67 15.34 13.30
N ALA A 193 -10.96 15.69 13.18
CA ALA A 193 -12.00 14.76 12.76
C ALA A 193 -11.76 14.20 11.34
N ASP A 194 -11.33 15.04 10.39
CA ASP A 194 -11.10 14.62 9.01
C ASP A 194 -9.87 13.72 8.88
N VAL A 195 -8.78 14.07 9.57
CA VAL A 195 -7.57 13.23 9.61
C VAL A 195 -7.85 11.90 10.31
N ALA A 196 -8.61 11.92 11.40
CA ALA A 196 -9.00 10.72 12.13
C ALA A 196 -9.83 9.75 11.26
N ARG A 197 -10.84 10.26 10.54
CA ARG A 197 -11.64 9.44 9.61
C ARG A 197 -10.79 8.85 8.49
N ALA A 198 -9.90 9.65 7.90
CA ALA A 198 -9.02 9.16 6.84
C ALA A 198 -8.01 8.12 7.36
N LEU A 199 -7.57 8.23 8.62
CA LEU A 199 -6.74 7.21 9.27
C LEU A 199 -7.51 5.90 9.49
N LEU A 200 -8.75 5.97 9.98
CA LEU A 200 -9.63 4.80 10.09
C LEU A 200 -9.82 4.14 8.73
N GLY A 201 -10.12 4.93 7.69
CA GLY A 201 -10.24 4.48 6.31
C GLY A 201 -9.00 3.74 5.82
N LEU A 202 -7.82 4.34 6.01
CA LEU A 202 -6.54 3.74 5.66
C LEU A 202 -6.28 2.39 6.35
N LEU A 203 -6.68 2.24 7.61
CA LEU A 203 -6.35 1.04 8.38
C LEU A 203 -7.40 -0.08 8.22
N TYR A 204 -8.69 0.24 8.17
CA TYR A 204 -9.75 -0.78 8.35
C TYR A 204 -10.83 -0.80 7.27
N GLU A 205 -11.03 0.28 6.52
CA GLU A 205 -12.06 0.28 5.49
C GLU A 205 -11.67 -0.55 4.27
N GLY A 206 -12.69 -1.08 3.58
CA GLY A 206 -12.51 -1.84 2.35
C GLY A 206 -12.12 -0.96 1.17
N GLY A 207 -11.72 -1.61 0.08
CA GLY A 207 -11.35 -0.95 -1.17
C GLY A 207 -9.84 -0.78 -1.36
N PRO A 208 -9.43 -0.23 -2.51
CA PRO A 208 -8.03 -0.25 -2.94
C PRO A 208 -7.12 0.53 -2.00
N LEU A 209 -6.08 -0.13 -1.49
CA LEU A 209 -5.17 0.43 -0.48
C LEU A 209 -4.45 1.71 -0.96
N ASN A 210 -4.09 1.79 -2.24
CA ASN A 210 -3.49 2.98 -2.83
C ASN A 210 -4.41 4.21 -2.72
N ILE A 211 -5.72 4.03 -2.92
CA ILE A 211 -6.71 5.10 -2.80
C ILE A 211 -6.85 5.54 -1.36
N ARG A 212 -7.00 4.60 -0.43
CA ARG A 212 -7.13 4.89 1.01
C ARG A 212 -5.89 5.62 1.54
N LEU A 213 -4.69 5.28 1.05
CA LEU A 213 -3.45 5.99 1.37
C LEU A 213 -3.44 7.42 0.81
N ASP A 214 -3.84 7.60 -0.45
CA ASP A 214 -3.90 8.91 -1.08
C ASP A 214 -4.94 9.83 -0.41
N GLU A 215 -6.05 9.26 0.07
CA GLU A 215 -7.07 9.96 0.86
C GLU A 215 -6.51 10.43 2.21
N PHE A 216 -5.82 9.56 2.96
CA PHE A 216 -5.15 9.95 4.20
C PHE A 216 -4.08 11.01 3.97
N ARG A 217 -3.25 10.86 2.94
CA ARG A 217 -2.29 11.89 2.53
C ARG A 217 -2.98 13.22 2.24
N THR A 218 -4.11 13.18 1.55
CA THR A 218 -4.87 14.39 1.17
C THR A 218 -5.46 15.08 2.39
N ALA A 219 -5.96 14.32 3.37
CA ALA A 219 -6.43 14.86 4.65
C ALA A 219 -5.31 15.60 5.40
N LEU A 220 -4.10 15.01 5.46
CA LEU A 220 -2.93 15.67 6.06
C LEU A 220 -2.54 16.97 5.34
N VAL A 221 -2.51 16.96 4.00
CA VAL A 221 -2.20 18.17 3.21
C VAL A 221 -3.23 19.27 3.47
N ARG A 222 -4.52 18.93 3.50
CA ARG A 222 -5.60 19.89 3.80
C ARG A 222 -5.49 20.47 5.21
N ALA A 223 -4.95 19.70 6.15
CA ALA A 223 -4.66 20.14 7.51
C ALA A 223 -3.37 20.99 7.63
N GLY A 224 -2.71 21.31 6.52
CA GLY A 224 -1.45 22.04 6.51
C GLY A 224 -0.23 21.21 6.91
N VAL A 225 -0.37 19.89 7.02
CA VAL A 225 0.70 18.97 7.41
C VAL A 225 1.35 18.38 6.16
N LYS A 226 2.66 18.56 6.01
CA LYS A 226 3.44 17.96 4.92
C LYS A 226 3.61 16.45 5.16
N PRO A 227 3.03 15.55 4.35
CA PRO A 227 3.11 14.12 4.59
C PRO A 227 4.51 13.56 4.34
N THR A 228 4.90 12.57 5.15
CA THR A 228 6.14 11.80 4.96
C THR A 228 5.80 10.31 4.86
N TRP A 229 6.72 9.52 4.29
CA TRP A 229 6.57 8.06 4.25
C TRP A 229 6.40 7.47 5.65
N SER A 230 7.19 7.93 6.64
CA SER A 230 7.07 7.46 8.02
C SER A 230 5.73 7.84 8.66
N MET A 231 5.30 9.11 8.52
CA MET A 231 4.03 9.59 9.04
C MET A 231 2.83 8.78 8.55
N VAL A 232 2.85 8.35 7.29
CA VAL A 232 1.76 7.58 6.68
C VAL A 232 1.87 6.08 6.98
N THR A 233 3.06 5.50 6.86
CA THR A 233 3.21 4.03 6.79
C THR A 233 3.61 3.37 8.10
N VAL A 234 4.18 4.11 9.06
CA VAL A 234 4.44 3.58 10.41
C VAL A 234 3.16 3.17 11.13
N PRO A 235 2.11 4.01 11.23
CA PRO A 235 0.86 3.58 11.88
C PRO A 235 0.24 2.37 11.18
N MET A 236 0.34 2.29 9.83
CA MET A 236 -0.12 1.14 9.06
C MET A 236 0.58 -0.16 9.47
N GLY A 237 1.91 -0.18 9.38
CA GLY A 237 2.69 -1.39 9.66
C GLY A 237 2.76 -1.74 11.14
N LEU A 238 2.51 -0.81 12.06
CA LEU A 238 2.42 -1.13 13.48
C LEU A 238 1.03 -1.64 13.90
N ALA A 239 -0.05 -1.07 13.35
CA ALA A 239 -1.42 -1.52 13.65
C ALA A 239 -1.74 -2.86 12.97
N ARG A 240 -1.26 -3.06 11.73
CA ARG A 240 -1.56 -4.26 10.92
C ARG A 240 -0.27 -4.89 10.34
N PRO A 241 0.64 -5.39 11.19
CA PRO A 241 2.02 -5.74 10.81
C PRO A 241 2.12 -6.94 9.86
N HIS A 242 1.09 -7.79 9.79
CA HIS A 242 1.09 -8.95 8.89
C HIS A 242 0.62 -8.62 7.47
N GLU A 243 0.00 -7.45 7.28
CA GLU A 243 -0.70 -7.07 6.04
C GLU A 243 -0.11 -5.81 5.42
N LEU A 244 0.20 -4.81 6.25
CA LEU A 244 0.65 -3.50 5.81
C LEU A 244 2.14 -3.33 6.10
N VAL A 245 2.84 -2.68 5.17
CA VAL A 245 4.28 -2.43 5.28
C VAL A 245 4.58 -1.03 5.79
N VAL A 246 5.70 -0.91 6.50
CA VAL A 246 6.36 0.37 6.79
C VAL A 246 7.36 0.68 5.67
N VAL A 247 7.30 1.88 5.11
CA VAL A 247 8.18 2.31 4.02
C VAL A 247 9.32 3.16 4.55
N ARG A 248 10.54 2.64 4.47
CA ARG A 248 11.78 3.41 4.68
C ARG A 248 12.50 3.58 3.35
N PRO A 249 12.36 4.72 2.64
CA PRO A 249 12.84 4.86 1.26
C PRO A 249 14.32 4.54 1.08
N GLY A 250 15.18 4.92 2.04
CA GLY A 250 16.61 4.61 1.99
C GLY A 250 16.92 3.12 2.07
N VAL A 251 16.20 2.38 2.91
CA VAL A 251 16.35 0.92 3.06
C VAL A 251 15.83 0.23 1.81
N LEU A 252 14.61 0.56 1.35
CA LEU A 252 14.00 -0.11 0.21
C LEU A 252 14.75 0.13 -1.11
N ARG A 253 15.28 1.34 -1.35
CA ARG A 253 16.11 1.60 -2.54
C ARG A 253 17.40 0.77 -2.52
N LYS A 254 18.07 0.67 -1.37
CA LYS A 254 19.27 -0.16 -1.22
C LYS A 254 18.94 -1.64 -1.38
N GLN A 255 17.85 -2.10 -0.80
CA GLN A 255 17.40 -3.49 -0.90
C GLN A 255 17.06 -3.86 -2.34
N ALA A 256 16.26 -3.04 -3.03
CA ALA A 256 15.94 -3.27 -4.44
C ALA A 256 17.19 -3.31 -5.32
N LYS A 257 18.16 -2.41 -5.07
CA LYS A 257 19.46 -2.42 -5.76
C LYS A 257 20.22 -3.73 -5.50
N LYS A 258 20.29 -4.19 -4.26
CA LYS A 258 20.94 -5.46 -3.89
C LYS A 258 20.29 -6.66 -4.59
N LEU A 259 18.96 -6.65 -4.73
CA LEU A 259 18.19 -7.68 -5.43
C LEU A 259 18.17 -7.52 -6.97
N GLY A 260 18.86 -6.53 -7.54
CA GLY A 260 18.85 -6.27 -8.98
C GLY A 260 17.49 -5.84 -9.55
N LEU A 261 16.60 -5.27 -8.72
CA LEU A 261 15.24 -4.88 -9.09
C LEU A 261 15.15 -3.41 -9.48
N PRO A 262 14.43 -3.07 -10.58
CA PRO A 262 14.08 -1.69 -10.86
C PRO A 262 13.10 -1.20 -9.80
N PHE A 263 13.46 -0.12 -9.10
CA PHE A 263 12.65 0.40 -8.01
C PHE A 263 12.83 1.91 -7.88
N THR A 264 11.74 2.65 -7.82
CA THR A 264 11.76 4.10 -7.64
C THR A 264 10.68 4.49 -6.64
N LEU A 265 11.07 5.26 -5.62
CA LEU A 265 10.11 5.85 -4.68
C LEU A 265 10.16 7.38 -4.79
N PRO A 266 9.00 8.04 -4.98
CA PRO A 266 8.92 9.49 -4.91
C PRO A 266 9.28 10.00 -3.50
N PRO A 267 9.70 11.27 -3.36
CA PRO A 267 10.00 11.87 -2.06
C PRO A 267 8.80 11.96 -1.12
N GLN A 268 7.59 12.06 -1.68
CA GLN A 268 6.33 12.13 -0.94
C GLN A 268 5.60 10.78 -1.01
N PRO A 269 4.84 10.41 0.03
CA PRO A 269 4.06 9.17 0.01
C PRO A 269 2.99 9.24 -1.10
N GLU A 270 2.87 8.14 -1.85
CA GLU A 270 1.86 7.98 -2.90
C GLU A 270 1.38 6.54 -2.92
N GLY A 271 0.07 6.34 -3.09
CA GLY A 271 -0.56 5.03 -3.03
C GLY A 271 0.03 4.04 -4.03
N ARG A 272 0.32 4.47 -5.27
CA ARG A 272 0.93 3.59 -6.27
C ARG A 272 2.33 3.14 -5.85
N ALA A 273 3.18 4.09 -5.44
CA ALA A 273 4.54 3.79 -5.02
C ALA A 273 4.58 2.95 -3.72
N TYR A 274 3.55 3.08 -2.87
CA TYR A 274 3.39 2.23 -1.70
C TYR A 274 3.19 0.75 -2.08
N LEU A 275 2.38 0.47 -3.10
CA LEU A 275 2.17 -0.90 -3.58
C LEU A 275 3.48 -1.52 -4.11
N GLU A 276 4.30 -0.75 -4.81
CA GLU A 276 5.62 -1.21 -5.26
C GLU A 276 6.55 -1.54 -4.08
N ALA A 277 6.50 -0.75 -3.01
CA ALA A 277 7.23 -1.03 -1.77
C ALA A 277 6.70 -2.28 -1.05
N GLN A 278 5.38 -2.47 -1.05
CA GLN A 278 4.72 -3.65 -0.49
C GLN A 278 5.13 -4.93 -1.23
N ASP A 279 5.13 -4.90 -2.56
CA ASP A 279 5.57 -6.02 -3.40
C ASP A 279 7.02 -6.42 -3.13
N LEU A 280 7.92 -5.44 -2.98
CA LEU A 280 9.33 -5.68 -2.65
C LEU A 280 9.49 -6.39 -1.30
N LEU A 281 8.79 -5.94 -0.26
CA LEU A 281 8.87 -6.55 1.07
C LEU A 281 8.19 -7.92 1.11
N HIS A 282 7.09 -8.13 0.39
CA HIS A 282 6.51 -9.48 0.27
C HIS A 282 7.39 -10.44 -0.52
N LEU A 283 8.10 -9.95 -1.55
CA LEU A 283 9.11 -10.76 -2.23
C LEU A 283 10.19 -11.19 -1.24
N LEU A 284 10.75 -10.24 -0.49
CA LEU A 284 11.78 -10.54 0.49
C LEU A 284 11.29 -11.53 1.56
N ARG A 285 10.08 -11.34 2.07
CA ARG A 285 9.44 -12.26 3.02
C ARG A 285 9.36 -13.68 2.46
N ARG A 286 8.84 -13.85 1.23
CA ARG A 286 8.71 -15.17 0.60
C ARG A 286 10.07 -15.84 0.40
N THR A 287 11.10 -15.07 0.02
CA THR A 287 12.45 -15.62 -0.14
C THR A 287 13.07 -16.03 1.19
N LEU A 288 12.87 -15.24 2.26
CA LEU A 288 13.28 -15.61 3.62
C LEU A 288 12.58 -16.90 4.09
N GLU A 289 11.26 -16.98 3.90
CA GLU A 289 10.45 -18.15 4.26
C GLU A 289 10.89 -19.40 3.48
N ALA A 290 11.19 -19.26 2.19
CA ALA A 290 11.72 -20.34 1.36
C ALA A 290 13.12 -20.80 1.82
N ALA A 291 13.92 -19.91 2.40
CA ALA A 291 15.21 -20.22 3.03
C ALA A 291 15.07 -20.75 4.47
N GLY A 292 13.84 -21.09 4.92
CA GLY A 292 13.59 -21.60 6.26
C GLY A 292 13.66 -20.55 7.38
N ARG A 293 13.75 -19.26 7.03
CA ARG A 293 13.75 -18.14 7.99
C ARG A 293 12.34 -17.59 8.09
N ARG A 294 11.78 -17.51 9.30
CA ARG A 294 10.37 -17.16 9.52
C ARG A 294 10.21 -15.80 10.21
N PRO A 295 10.13 -14.69 9.46
CA PRO A 295 9.75 -13.41 10.04
C PRO A 295 8.39 -13.52 10.73
N LYS A 296 8.23 -12.90 11.90
CA LYS A 296 6.94 -12.86 12.61
C LYS A 296 5.93 -12.00 11.87
N ASP A 297 6.40 -10.92 11.23
CA ASP A 297 5.58 -9.97 10.48
C ASP A 297 6.42 -9.16 9.47
N LEU A 298 5.81 -8.19 8.77
CA LEU A 298 6.50 -7.36 7.77
C LEU A 298 7.44 -6.31 8.39
N VAL A 299 7.33 -6.05 9.70
CA VAL A 299 8.27 -5.18 10.42
C VAL A 299 9.59 -5.91 10.62
N ASP A 300 9.58 -7.21 10.94
CA ASP A 300 10.81 -8.03 10.93
C ASP A 300 11.50 -8.01 9.58
N VAL A 301 10.73 -8.11 8.48
CA VAL A 301 11.28 -8.11 7.12
C VAL A 301 11.98 -6.78 6.82
N LEU A 302 11.39 -5.66 7.25
CA LEU A 302 12.01 -4.35 7.13
C LEU A 302 13.28 -4.23 7.98
N ASP A 303 13.25 -4.69 9.23
CA ASP A 303 14.41 -4.64 10.13
C ASP A 303 15.54 -5.57 9.63
N PHE A 304 15.21 -6.73 9.07
CA PHE A 304 16.16 -7.61 8.38
C PHE A 304 16.82 -6.88 7.22
N ALA A 305 16.03 -6.24 6.34
CA ALA A 305 16.58 -5.48 5.22
C ALA A 305 17.50 -4.35 5.73
N ALA A 306 17.07 -3.60 6.75
CA ALA A 306 17.85 -2.49 7.28
C ALA A 306 19.18 -2.94 7.90
N ARG A 307 19.18 -4.05 8.64
CA ARG A 307 20.36 -4.60 9.32
C ARG A 307 21.32 -5.30 8.36
N SER A 308 20.82 -6.13 7.45
CA SER A 308 21.66 -6.85 6.47
C SER A 308 22.32 -5.91 5.46
N LEU A 309 21.78 -4.72 5.24
CA LEU A 309 22.41 -3.68 4.42
C LEU A 309 23.44 -2.83 5.17
N ALA A 310 23.57 -3.00 6.48
CA ALA A 310 24.51 -2.28 7.34
C ALA A 310 25.63 -3.17 7.90
N ALA A 311 25.46 -4.49 7.82
CA ALA A 311 26.51 -5.49 8.05
C ALA A 311 27.49 -5.50 6.87
#